data_AF-A0A2P4SU78-F1
#
_entry.id   AF-A0A2P4SU78-F1
#
_cell.length_a   1.000
_cell.length_b   1.000
_cell.length_c   1.000
_cell.angle_alpha   90.00
_cell.angle_beta   90.00
_cell.angle_gamma   90.00
#
_symmetry.space_group_name_H-M   'P 1'
#
loop_
_entity.id
_entity.type
_entity.pdbx_description
1 polymer ?
#
loop_
_entity_poly.entity_id
_entity_poly.type
_entity_poly.pdbx_seq_one_letter_code
_entity_poly.pdbx_strand_id
1 'polypeptide(L)'
;MASNKMWYTVALGFLLPFSYAHTDFFTSIGATWAEKLDKLTDTATKDPEGFLGHPVNAFKLMKRLNTEWGELESLVLKDMSDGVKHKSFLTAEDCFELGKIAYTEADYYHTELWMEQALKQLDEGEVSSADKVYILDYLSYAVYQQGDLSKAMMLTKRLLELDPEHQRANGNMKYFEYIMAKEKEANKSSTDAEDQTEKETEVKKKDYLPERRKYEMLCRGEGLKMTPRRQKRLFCRYYDGNRNPRYILGPVKQEDEWDKPRIVRFLDIISDEEIETVKELAKPRVNALHFLAF
;
A
#
# COMPACT_ATOMS: atom_id res chain seq x y z
N MET A 1 -35.08 -41.37 -10.09
CA MET A 1 -34.32 -40.44 -9.22
C MET A 1 -33.85 -39.19 -9.96
N ALA A 2 -34.65 -38.65 -10.89
CA ALA A 2 -34.35 -37.41 -11.61
C ALA A 2 -35.67 -36.82 -12.11
N SER A 3 -36.36 -35.99 -11.31
CA SER A 3 -37.45 -35.12 -11.81
C SER A 3 -37.95 -34.07 -10.80
N ASN A 4 -37.20 -33.70 -9.75
CA ASN A 4 -37.66 -32.70 -8.76
C ASN A 4 -36.71 -31.51 -8.55
N LYS A 5 -35.62 -31.38 -9.32
CA LYS A 5 -34.70 -30.23 -9.22
C LYS A 5 -34.91 -29.14 -10.27
N MET A 6 -35.83 -29.34 -11.22
CA MET A 6 -36.03 -28.39 -12.34
C MET A 6 -37.20 -27.40 -12.13
N TRP A 7 -37.89 -27.46 -10.99
CA TRP A 7 -38.96 -26.51 -10.63
C TRP A 7 -38.55 -25.48 -9.57
N TYR A 8 -37.42 -25.68 -8.88
CA TYR A 8 -36.95 -24.72 -7.86
C TYR A 8 -36.14 -23.55 -8.43
N THR A 9 -35.64 -23.64 -9.66
CA THR A 9 -34.85 -22.56 -10.30
C THR A 9 -35.70 -21.56 -11.08
N VAL A 10 -36.99 -21.83 -11.31
CA VAL A 10 -37.90 -20.91 -12.01
C VAL A 10 -38.74 -20.07 -11.02
N ALA A 11 -38.90 -20.52 -9.77
CA ALA A 11 -39.67 -19.79 -8.75
C ALA A 11 -38.85 -18.71 -7.98
N LEU A 12 -37.52 -18.74 -8.07
CA LEU A 12 -36.64 -17.75 -7.41
C LEU A 12 -36.26 -16.55 -8.31
N GLY A 13 -36.67 -16.56 -9.59
CA GLY A 13 -36.40 -15.49 -10.55
C GLY A 13 -37.56 -14.48 -10.76
N PHE A 14 -38.69 -14.64 -10.08
CA PHE A 14 -39.89 -13.80 -10.29
C PHE A 14 -40.42 -13.09 -9.03
N LEU A 15 -39.72 -13.15 -7.90
CA LEU A 15 -40.10 -12.44 -6.66
C LEU A 15 -39.00 -11.56 -6.07
N LEU A 16 -38.10 -11.04 -6.91
CA LEU A 16 -37.30 -9.87 -6.60
C LEU A 16 -37.44 -8.91 -7.77
N PRO A 17 -38.49 -8.07 -7.76
CA PRO A 17 -38.18 -6.64 -7.72
C PRO A 17 -39.26 -5.84 -6.95
N PHE A 18 -39.59 -6.16 -5.70
CA PHE A 18 -40.38 -5.24 -4.85
C PHE A 18 -40.04 -5.41 -3.36
N SER A 19 -38.89 -4.88 -2.96
CA SER A 19 -38.65 -4.53 -1.55
C SER A 19 -37.94 -3.18 -1.47
N TYR A 20 -38.56 -2.17 -2.10
CA TYR A 20 -38.28 -0.74 -1.89
C TYR A 20 -39.01 -0.21 -0.65
N ALA A 21 -39.04 -1.01 0.41
CA ALA A 21 -39.77 -0.69 1.64
C ALA A 21 -38.98 -1.19 2.85
N HIS A 22 -37.80 -0.61 3.12
CA HIS A 22 -37.19 -0.75 4.45
C HIS A 22 -36.05 0.24 4.80
N THR A 23 -35.72 1.21 3.96
CA THR A 23 -34.77 2.29 4.33
C THR A 23 -35.44 3.41 5.13
N ASP A 24 -36.72 3.68 4.87
CA ASP A 24 -37.44 4.82 5.47
C ASP A 24 -37.97 4.51 6.88
N PHE A 25 -38.20 3.24 7.19
CA PHE A 25 -38.71 2.81 8.50
C PHE A 25 -37.64 2.91 9.59
N PHE A 26 -36.41 2.46 9.30
CA PHE A 26 -35.30 2.53 10.26
C PHE A 26 -34.77 3.96 10.45
N THR A 27 -34.79 4.80 9.39
CA THR A 27 -34.42 6.21 9.48
C THR A 27 -35.45 7.05 10.23
N SER A 28 -36.75 6.78 10.06
CA SER A 28 -37.82 7.47 10.80
C SER A 28 -37.82 7.12 12.30
N ILE A 29 -37.62 5.85 12.66
CA ILE A 29 -37.49 5.43 14.07
C ILE A 29 -36.20 5.99 14.68
N GLY A 30 -35.08 5.98 13.94
CA GLY A 30 -33.83 6.57 14.38
C GLY A 30 -33.93 8.07 14.65
N ALA A 31 -34.55 8.83 13.74
CA ALA A 31 -34.76 10.26 13.89
C ALA A 31 -35.68 10.61 15.06
N THR A 32 -36.78 9.87 15.23
CA THR A 32 -37.71 10.08 16.37
C THR A 32 -37.09 9.69 17.71
N TRP A 33 -36.18 8.70 17.73
CA TRP A 33 -35.40 8.39 18.93
C TRP A 33 -34.36 9.46 19.23
N ALA A 34 -33.66 9.98 18.22
CA ALA A 34 -32.68 11.07 18.38
C ALA A 34 -33.34 12.34 18.93
N GLU A 35 -34.47 12.77 18.37
CA GLU A 35 -35.22 13.92 18.89
C GLU A 35 -35.68 13.74 20.34
N LYS A 36 -36.08 12.51 20.72
CA LYS A 36 -36.44 12.21 22.11
C LYS A 36 -35.22 12.24 23.03
N LEU A 37 -34.06 11.78 22.55
CA LEU A 37 -32.79 11.82 23.28
C LEU A 37 -32.33 13.27 23.50
N ASP A 38 -32.44 14.12 22.49
CA ASP A 38 -32.08 15.54 22.56
C ASP A 38 -32.98 16.27 23.56
N LYS A 39 -34.30 16.03 23.52
CA LYS A 39 -35.24 16.59 24.51
C LYS A 39 -34.93 16.15 25.94
N LEU A 40 -34.54 14.89 26.14
CA LEU A 40 -34.13 14.35 27.44
C LEU A 40 -32.82 14.99 27.92
N THR A 41 -31.89 15.24 27.00
CA THR A 41 -30.59 15.87 27.30
C THR A 41 -30.75 17.35 27.64
N ASP A 42 -31.65 18.04 26.93
CA ASP A 42 -32.03 19.43 27.19
C ASP A 42 -32.74 19.60 28.54
N THR A 43 -33.61 18.66 28.91
CA THR A 43 -34.28 18.70 30.22
C THR A 43 -33.31 18.39 31.36
N ALA A 44 -32.41 17.43 31.17
CA ALA A 44 -31.36 17.10 32.15
C ALA A 44 -30.34 18.24 32.37
N THR A 45 -30.08 19.07 31.35
CA THR A 45 -29.15 20.21 31.45
C THR A 45 -29.80 21.46 32.04
N LYS A 46 -31.09 21.68 31.80
CA LYS A 46 -31.83 22.84 32.32
C LYS A 46 -32.29 22.67 33.77
N ASP A 47 -32.63 21.44 34.18
CA ASP A 47 -33.03 21.13 35.57
C ASP A 47 -32.44 19.78 36.04
N PRO A 48 -31.19 19.78 36.50
CA PRO A 48 -30.50 18.56 36.94
C PRO A 48 -31.15 17.92 38.18
N GLU A 49 -31.64 18.73 39.12
CA GLU A 49 -32.21 18.24 40.38
C GLU A 49 -33.59 17.62 40.17
N GLY A 50 -34.46 18.27 39.39
CA GLY A 50 -35.77 17.69 39.03
C GLY A 50 -35.65 16.47 38.12
N PHE A 51 -34.69 16.46 37.19
CA PHE A 51 -34.44 15.32 36.31
C PHE A 51 -33.94 14.08 37.08
N LEU A 52 -33.05 14.28 38.05
CA LEU A 52 -32.53 13.21 38.92
C LEU A 52 -33.48 12.84 40.06
N GLY A 53 -34.49 13.67 40.35
CA GLY A 53 -35.59 13.31 41.23
C GLY A 53 -36.42 12.14 40.71
N HIS A 54 -36.38 11.85 39.40
CA HIS A 54 -37.05 10.70 38.82
C HIS A 54 -36.17 9.42 38.94
N PRO A 55 -36.62 8.38 39.66
CA PRO A 55 -35.79 7.22 40.00
C PRO A 55 -35.26 6.45 38.78
N VAL A 56 -36.01 6.43 37.66
CA VAL A 56 -35.54 5.80 36.41
C VAL A 56 -34.41 6.60 35.75
N ASN A 57 -34.43 7.92 35.86
CA ASN A 57 -33.39 8.77 35.26
C ASN A 57 -32.13 8.73 36.11
N ALA A 58 -32.27 8.77 37.43
CA ALA A 58 -31.16 8.57 38.38
C ALA A 58 -30.50 7.20 38.19
N PHE A 59 -31.28 6.13 38.06
CA PHE A 59 -30.75 4.79 37.78
C PHE A 59 -30.00 4.72 36.45
N LYS A 60 -30.55 5.31 35.38
CA LYS A 60 -29.89 5.37 34.06
C LYS A 60 -28.57 6.14 34.11
N LEU A 61 -28.53 7.27 34.81
CA LEU A 61 -27.30 8.05 34.97
C LEU A 61 -26.25 7.26 35.76
N MET A 62 -26.64 6.64 36.88
CA MET A 62 -25.75 5.82 37.69
C MET A 62 -25.22 4.62 36.93
N LYS A 63 -26.07 3.93 36.16
CA LYS A 63 -25.65 2.84 35.27
C LYS A 63 -24.66 3.35 34.22
N ARG A 64 -24.95 4.49 33.57
CA ARG A 64 -24.05 5.08 32.59
C ARG A 64 -22.68 5.34 33.21
N LEU A 65 -22.63 6.09 34.32
CA LEU A 65 -21.40 6.45 35.04
C LEU A 65 -20.61 5.25 35.58
N ASN A 66 -21.29 4.23 36.09
CA ASN A 66 -20.62 3.13 36.80
C ASN A 66 -20.29 1.91 35.93
N THR A 67 -21.03 1.71 34.82
CA THR A 67 -20.83 0.54 33.94
C THR A 67 -20.46 0.96 32.52
N GLU A 68 -21.24 1.85 31.90
CA GLU A 68 -21.06 2.18 30.48
C GLU A 68 -19.79 3.01 30.24
N TRP A 69 -19.40 3.88 31.18
CA TRP A 69 -18.12 4.60 31.11
C TRP A 69 -16.91 3.66 31.27
N GLY A 70 -17.00 2.60 32.09
CA GLY A 70 -15.94 1.60 32.21
C GLY A 70 -15.81 0.73 30.95
N GLU A 71 -16.93 0.40 30.31
CA GLU A 71 -16.95 -0.29 29.01
C GLU A 71 -16.36 0.61 27.89
N LEU A 72 -16.72 1.89 27.88
CA LEU A 72 -16.16 2.89 26.95
C LEU A 72 -14.66 3.10 27.16
N GLU A 73 -14.21 3.22 28.41
CA GLU A 73 -12.79 3.32 28.77
C GLU A 73 -12.04 2.08 28.30
N SER A 74 -12.61 0.88 28.48
CA SER A 74 -12.00 -0.37 27.98
C SER A 74 -11.90 -0.43 26.46
N LEU A 75 -12.84 0.17 25.73
CA LEU A 75 -12.85 0.28 24.27
C LEU A 75 -11.85 1.31 23.76
N VAL A 76 -11.67 2.42 24.48
CA VAL A 76 -10.70 3.49 24.15
C VAL A 76 -9.27 3.06 24.51
N LEU A 77 -9.10 2.30 25.59
CA LEU A 77 -7.82 1.70 26.00
C LEU A 77 -7.50 0.42 25.22
N LYS A 78 -8.46 -0.12 24.47
CA LYS A 78 -8.21 -1.25 23.58
C LYS A 78 -7.25 -0.77 22.50
N ASP A 79 -6.05 -1.31 22.57
CA ASP A 79 -4.95 -0.95 21.72
C ASP A 79 -5.29 -1.17 20.23
N MET A 80 -5.60 -0.08 19.52
CA MET A 80 -5.73 -0.06 18.07
C MET A 80 -4.36 0.20 17.40
N SER A 81 -3.26 0.22 18.19
CA SER A 81 -1.90 0.44 17.68
C SER A 81 -1.30 -0.77 16.95
N ASP A 82 -2.00 -1.91 16.93
CA ASP A 82 -1.84 -2.84 15.82
C ASP A 82 -2.52 -2.19 14.60
N GLY A 83 -1.87 -1.12 14.11
CA GLY A 83 -2.33 -0.31 13.01
C GLY A 83 -2.77 -1.22 11.91
N VAL A 84 -3.93 -0.93 11.31
CA VAL A 84 -4.56 -1.73 10.27
C VAL A 84 -3.47 -2.19 9.30
N LYS A 85 -2.99 -3.43 9.49
CA LYS A 85 -2.02 -4.07 8.62
C LYS A 85 -2.84 -4.40 7.39
N HIS A 86 -3.10 -3.40 6.56
CA HIS A 86 -3.43 -3.62 5.18
C HIS A 86 -2.23 -4.33 4.58
N LYS A 87 -2.17 -5.65 4.77
CA LYS A 87 -1.33 -6.55 4.01
C LYS A 87 -1.99 -6.67 2.65
N SER A 88 -1.99 -5.59 1.88
CA SER A 88 -2.10 -5.69 0.44
C SER A 88 -0.82 -6.37 -0.01
N PHE A 89 -0.92 -7.65 -0.33
CA PHE A 89 0.18 -8.38 -0.95
C PHE A 89 0.15 -8.07 -2.44
N LEU A 90 1.31 -7.75 -3.00
CA LEU A 90 1.45 -7.64 -4.45
C LEU A 90 1.56 -9.07 -5.01
N THR A 91 0.77 -9.34 -6.04
CA THR A 91 0.84 -10.59 -6.80
C THR A 91 2.05 -10.59 -7.73
N ALA A 92 2.40 -11.76 -8.27
CA ALA A 92 3.49 -11.87 -9.25
C ALA A 92 3.20 -11.05 -10.51
N GLU A 93 1.91 -10.90 -10.86
CA GLU A 93 1.45 -10.09 -11.99
C GLU A 93 1.64 -8.59 -11.70
N ASP A 94 1.29 -8.13 -10.50
CA ASP A 94 1.52 -6.73 -10.09
C ASP A 94 3.01 -6.38 -10.13
N CYS A 95 3.86 -7.26 -9.61
CA CYS A 95 5.31 -7.08 -9.65
C CYS A 95 5.84 -7.06 -11.09
N PHE A 96 5.32 -7.92 -11.97
CA PHE A 96 5.69 -7.93 -13.37
C PHE A 96 5.31 -6.63 -14.09
N GLU A 97 4.10 -6.11 -13.88
CA GLU A 97 3.66 -4.85 -14.49
C GLU A 97 4.45 -3.64 -13.96
N LEU A 98 4.75 -3.58 -12.66
CA LEU A 98 5.63 -2.55 -12.09
C LEU A 98 7.03 -2.60 -12.71
N GLY A 99 7.58 -3.80 -12.89
CA GLY A 99 8.88 -3.99 -13.54
C GLY A 99 8.87 -3.55 -15.01
N LYS A 100 7.79 -3.77 -15.76
CA LYS A 100 7.65 -3.30 -17.14
C LYS A 100 7.63 -1.78 -17.24
N ILE A 101 6.92 -1.10 -16.34
CA ILE A 101 6.90 0.36 -16.28
C ILE A 101 8.32 0.89 -16.01
N ALA A 102 9.01 0.34 -15.00
CA ALA A 102 10.40 0.71 -14.70
C ALA A 102 11.34 0.48 -15.90
N TYR A 103 11.14 -0.61 -16.65
CA TYR A 103 11.92 -0.92 -17.84
C TYR A 103 11.71 0.12 -18.95
N THR A 104 10.47 0.56 -19.18
CA THR A 104 10.17 1.61 -20.19
C THR A 104 10.82 2.95 -19.86
N GLU A 105 11.02 3.24 -18.58
CA GLU A 105 11.73 4.43 -18.10
C GLU A 105 13.27 4.25 -18.08
N ALA A 106 13.77 3.10 -18.54
CA ALA A 106 15.17 2.69 -18.46
C ALA A 106 15.75 2.63 -17.04
N ASP A 107 14.88 2.50 -16.02
CA ASP A 107 15.28 2.20 -14.65
C ASP A 107 15.49 0.68 -14.50
N TYR A 108 16.65 0.23 -14.96
CA TYR A 108 17.02 -1.19 -14.92
C TYR A 108 17.22 -1.70 -13.49
N TYR A 109 17.55 -0.82 -12.54
CA TYR A 109 17.71 -1.17 -11.13
C TYR A 109 16.38 -1.62 -10.52
N HIS A 110 15.32 -0.81 -10.67
CA HIS A 110 14.00 -1.19 -10.19
C HIS A 110 13.38 -2.31 -11.03
N THR A 111 13.68 -2.37 -12.32
CA THR A 111 13.26 -3.51 -13.15
C THR A 111 13.78 -4.82 -12.58
N GLU A 112 15.07 -4.90 -12.22
CA GLU A 112 15.66 -6.09 -11.61
C GLU A 112 14.92 -6.47 -10.33
N LEU A 113 14.74 -5.53 -9.39
CA LEU A 113 14.07 -5.79 -8.11
C LEU A 113 12.65 -6.33 -8.28
N TRP A 114 11.85 -5.72 -9.16
CA TRP A 114 10.46 -6.13 -9.39
C TRP A 114 10.37 -7.47 -10.11
N MET A 115 11.20 -7.70 -11.11
CA MET A 115 11.22 -8.95 -11.87
C MET A 115 11.74 -10.12 -11.03
N GLU A 116 12.72 -9.90 -10.14
CA GLU A 116 13.16 -10.91 -9.16
C GLU A 116 12.06 -11.27 -8.17
N GLN A 117 11.34 -10.27 -7.66
CA GLN A 117 10.23 -10.51 -6.74
C GLN A 117 9.09 -11.29 -7.42
N ALA A 118 8.75 -10.95 -8.67
CA ALA A 118 7.79 -11.70 -9.47
C ALA A 118 8.24 -13.15 -9.68
N LEU A 119 9.50 -13.36 -10.09
CA LEU A 119 10.07 -14.69 -10.32
C LEU A 119 10.06 -15.53 -9.03
N LYS A 120 10.41 -14.93 -7.89
CA LYS A 120 10.40 -15.58 -6.58
C LYS A 120 9.00 -16.05 -6.19
N GLN A 121 7.98 -15.21 -6.36
CA GLN A 121 6.59 -15.59 -6.07
C GLN A 121 6.11 -16.75 -6.96
N LEU A 122 6.47 -16.74 -8.24
CA LEU A 122 6.14 -17.84 -9.15
C LEU A 122 6.94 -19.12 -8.86
N ASP A 123 8.13 -19.01 -8.28
CA ASP A 123 8.94 -20.15 -7.83
C ASP A 123 8.42 -20.75 -6.50
N GLU A 124 7.83 -19.91 -5.64
CA GLU A 124 7.12 -20.32 -4.42
C GLU A 124 5.76 -20.98 -4.72
N GLY A 125 5.33 -20.98 -5.99
CA GLY A 125 4.14 -21.70 -6.46
C GLY A 125 2.87 -20.85 -6.55
N GLU A 126 3.00 -19.51 -6.59
CA GLU A 126 1.87 -18.64 -6.86
C GLU A 126 1.27 -18.93 -8.25
N VAL A 127 -0.05 -19.13 -8.29
CA VAL A 127 -0.78 -19.30 -9.55
C VAL A 127 -1.06 -17.91 -10.13
N SER A 128 -0.29 -17.52 -11.13
CA SER A 128 -0.43 -16.23 -11.81
C SER A 128 -0.40 -16.42 -13.32
N SER A 129 -0.97 -15.45 -14.04
CA SER A 129 -0.96 -15.37 -15.50
C SER A 129 0.41 -14.95 -16.06
N ALA A 130 1.28 -14.41 -15.19
CA ALA A 130 2.59 -13.90 -15.58
C ALA A 130 3.50 -15.02 -16.09
N ASP A 131 4.00 -14.86 -17.30
CA ASP A 131 4.85 -15.85 -17.95
C ASP A 131 6.31 -15.71 -17.49
N LYS A 132 6.83 -16.79 -16.88
CA LYS A 132 8.22 -16.89 -16.41
C LYS A 132 9.23 -16.59 -17.51
N VAL A 133 8.95 -16.93 -18.77
CA VAL A 133 9.85 -16.69 -19.90
C VAL A 133 10.04 -15.19 -20.12
N TYR A 134 8.95 -14.41 -20.12
CA TYR A 134 9.01 -12.96 -20.27
C TYR A 134 9.69 -12.28 -19.08
N ILE A 135 9.40 -12.71 -17.85
CA ILE A 135 10.07 -12.18 -16.65
C ILE A 135 11.58 -12.37 -16.74
N LEU A 136 12.03 -13.58 -17.10
CA LEU A 136 13.45 -13.89 -17.26
C LEU A 136 14.10 -13.07 -18.38
N ASP A 137 13.37 -12.80 -19.47
CA ASP A 137 13.89 -12.00 -20.58
C ASP A 137 14.16 -10.55 -20.15
N TYR A 138 13.16 -9.87 -19.56
CA TYR A 138 13.33 -8.52 -19.01
C TYR A 138 14.42 -8.46 -17.94
N LEU A 139 14.43 -9.43 -17.03
CA LEU A 139 15.41 -9.51 -15.94
C LEU A 139 16.83 -9.70 -16.48
N SER A 140 17.03 -10.61 -17.45
CA SER A 140 18.35 -10.87 -18.03
C SER A 140 18.94 -9.61 -18.70
N TYR A 141 18.11 -8.84 -19.39
CA TYR A 141 18.53 -7.59 -20.02
C TYR A 141 18.80 -6.49 -18.98
N ALA A 142 17.93 -6.33 -17.97
CA ALA A 142 18.11 -5.34 -16.92
C ALA A 142 19.40 -5.54 -16.11
N VAL A 143 19.72 -6.80 -15.80
CA VAL A 143 20.96 -7.20 -15.12
C VAL A 143 22.19 -6.94 -16.01
N TYR A 144 22.11 -7.30 -17.30
CA TYR A 144 23.17 -6.99 -18.27
C TYR A 144 23.41 -5.47 -18.38
N GLN A 145 22.36 -4.67 -18.41
CA GLN A 145 22.44 -3.20 -18.47
C GLN A 145 23.06 -2.55 -17.23
N GLN A 146 23.10 -3.28 -16.11
CA GLN A 146 23.76 -2.86 -14.87
C GLN A 146 25.23 -3.33 -14.79
N GLY A 147 25.67 -4.18 -15.71
CA GLY A 147 27.06 -4.64 -15.84
C GLY A 147 27.34 -6.03 -15.26
N ASP A 148 26.36 -6.72 -14.68
CA ASP A 148 26.55 -8.09 -14.19
C ASP A 148 26.30 -9.11 -15.30
N LEU A 149 27.32 -9.31 -16.15
CA LEU A 149 27.26 -10.25 -17.26
C LEU A 149 27.09 -11.71 -16.79
N SER A 150 27.63 -12.05 -15.62
CA SER A 150 27.60 -13.40 -15.09
C SER A 150 26.17 -13.82 -14.71
N LYS A 151 25.46 -12.94 -14.00
CA LYS A 151 24.07 -13.15 -13.60
C LYS A 151 23.14 -13.12 -14.82
N ALA A 152 23.36 -12.22 -15.77
CA ALA A 152 22.60 -12.18 -17.03
C ALA A 152 22.70 -13.50 -17.82
N MET A 153 23.89 -14.11 -17.89
CA MET A 153 24.08 -15.41 -18.55
C MET A 153 23.34 -16.53 -17.82
N MET A 154 23.41 -16.59 -16.49
CA MET A 154 22.68 -17.59 -15.70
C MET A 154 21.16 -17.50 -15.91
N LEU A 155 20.62 -16.28 -15.90
CA LEU A 155 19.20 -16.03 -16.16
C LEU A 155 18.80 -16.44 -17.58
N THR A 156 19.64 -16.16 -18.57
CA THR A 156 19.39 -16.54 -19.96
C THR A 156 19.44 -18.06 -20.15
N LYS A 157 20.31 -18.78 -19.42
CA LYS A 157 20.30 -20.25 -19.41
C LYS A 157 19.00 -20.79 -18.84
N ARG A 158 18.57 -20.24 -17.70
CA ARG A 158 17.29 -20.60 -17.08
C ARG A 158 16.10 -20.32 -17.99
N LEU A 159 16.15 -19.26 -18.80
CA LEU A 159 15.14 -18.98 -19.82
C LEU A 159 15.13 -20.07 -20.90
N LEU A 160 16.30 -20.43 -21.45
CA LEU A 160 16.42 -21.46 -22.49
C LEU A 160 16.08 -22.87 -22.00
N GLU A 161 16.17 -23.14 -20.70
CA GLU A 161 15.67 -24.38 -20.10
C GLU A 161 14.13 -24.48 -20.17
N LEU A 162 13.43 -23.34 -20.15
CA LEU A 162 11.97 -23.27 -20.28
C LEU A 162 11.53 -23.20 -21.75
N ASP A 163 12.21 -22.39 -22.56
CA ASP A 163 11.95 -22.24 -23.99
C ASP A 163 13.26 -22.29 -24.80
N PRO A 164 13.66 -23.48 -25.27
CA PRO A 164 14.88 -23.65 -26.07
C PRO A 164 14.86 -22.89 -27.42
N GLU A 165 13.68 -22.64 -27.98
CA GLU A 165 13.50 -22.01 -29.29
C GLU A 165 13.38 -20.48 -29.19
N HIS A 166 13.56 -19.91 -27.99
CA HIS A 166 13.46 -18.48 -27.78
C HIS A 166 14.56 -17.72 -28.55
N GLN A 167 14.18 -17.07 -29.65
CA GLN A 167 15.11 -16.44 -30.59
C GLN A 167 16.03 -15.39 -29.93
N ARG A 168 15.45 -14.54 -29.07
CA ARG A 168 16.18 -13.45 -28.40
C ARG A 168 17.17 -13.99 -27.38
N ALA A 169 16.80 -15.02 -26.62
CA ALA A 169 17.67 -15.60 -25.60
C ALA A 169 18.85 -16.35 -26.24
N ASN A 170 18.62 -17.06 -27.34
CA ASN A 170 19.69 -17.68 -28.12
C ASN A 170 20.68 -16.64 -28.67
N GLY A 171 20.18 -15.48 -29.13
CA GLY A 171 21.02 -14.36 -29.56
C GLY A 171 21.82 -13.75 -28.39
N ASN A 172 21.13 -13.45 -27.28
CA ASN A 172 21.74 -12.88 -26.07
C ASN A 172 22.82 -13.80 -25.51
N MET A 173 22.60 -15.12 -25.50
CA MET A 173 23.59 -16.09 -25.01
C MET A 173 24.91 -16.00 -25.77
N LYS A 174 24.86 -16.07 -27.10
CA LYS A 174 26.05 -15.97 -27.96
C LYS A 174 26.75 -14.62 -27.78
N TYR A 175 25.96 -13.56 -27.63
CA TYR A 175 26.48 -12.22 -27.40
C TYR A 175 27.20 -12.09 -26.04
N PHE A 176 26.62 -12.64 -24.97
CA PHE A 176 27.24 -12.64 -23.65
C PHE A 176 28.52 -13.49 -23.60
N GLU A 177 28.54 -14.64 -24.28
CA GLU A 177 29.75 -15.47 -24.44
C GLU A 177 30.87 -14.72 -25.16
N TYR A 178 30.52 -13.98 -26.21
CA TYR A 178 31.48 -13.15 -26.95
C TYR A 178 32.09 -12.04 -26.07
N ILE A 179 31.26 -11.31 -25.32
CA ILE A 179 31.77 -10.26 -24.42
C ILE A 179 32.68 -10.86 -23.34
N MET A 180 32.28 -11.96 -22.71
CA MET A 180 33.10 -12.61 -21.68
C MET A 180 34.44 -13.11 -22.23
N ALA A 181 34.48 -13.62 -23.46
CA ALA A 181 35.73 -14.03 -24.10
C ALA A 181 36.66 -12.84 -24.31
N LYS A 182 36.11 -11.71 -24.80
CA LYS A 182 36.84 -10.47 -25.02
C LYS A 182 37.40 -9.87 -23.73
N GLU A 183 36.62 -9.86 -22.64
CA GLU A 183 37.09 -9.41 -21.32
C GLU A 183 38.22 -10.29 -20.78
N LYS A 184 38.15 -11.61 -20.97
CA LYS A 184 39.22 -12.54 -20.58
C LYS A 184 40.51 -12.34 -21.39
N GLU A 185 40.39 -12.00 -22.67
CA GLU A 185 41.54 -11.68 -23.52
C GLU A 185 42.19 -10.35 -23.12
N ALA A 186 41.39 -9.32 -22.83
CA ALA A 186 41.87 -8.04 -22.31
C ALA A 186 42.61 -8.23 -20.97
N ASN A 187 42.03 -9.00 -20.04
CA ASN A 187 42.64 -9.27 -18.73
C ASN A 187 43.88 -10.16 -18.79
N LYS A 188 44.08 -10.95 -19.86
CA LYS A 188 45.32 -11.71 -20.08
C LYS A 188 46.44 -10.84 -20.66
N SER A 189 46.10 -9.75 -21.33
CA SER A 189 47.08 -8.80 -21.88
C SER A 189 47.60 -7.79 -20.84
N SER A 190 46.92 -7.64 -19.70
CA SER A 190 47.30 -6.75 -18.60
C SER A 190 48.19 -7.39 -17.52
N THR A 191 48.53 -8.68 -17.64
CA THR A 191 49.42 -9.38 -16.67
C THR A 191 50.93 -9.12 -16.83
N ASP A 192 51.36 -8.31 -17.82
CA ASP A 192 52.79 -8.00 -18.05
C ASP A 192 53.18 -6.52 -17.86
N ALA A 193 52.33 -5.69 -17.25
CA ALA A 193 52.69 -4.31 -16.90
C ALA A 193 52.06 -3.89 -15.57
N GLU A 194 52.83 -4.01 -14.49
CA GLU A 194 52.57 -3.24 -13.28
C GLU A 194 52.72 -1.74 -13.58
N ASP A 195 51.81 -0.98 -12.98
CA ASP A 195 51.77 0.48 -12.89
C ASP A 195 51.35 1.24 -14.15
N GLN A 196 50.04 1.31 -14.34
CA GLN A 196 49.39 2.60 -14.54
C GLN A 196 47.94 2.51 -14.09
N THR A 197 47.56 3.52 -13.31
CA THR A 197 46.22 3.76 -12.78
C THR A 197 45.21 3.64 -13.92
N GLU A 198 44.57 2.47 -14.03
CA GLU A 198 43.43 2.29 -14.91
C GLU A 198 42.35 3.24 -14.40
N LYS A 199 42.20 4.37 -15.09
CA LYS A 199 40.91 5.03 -15.18
C LYS A 199 40.00 4.05 -15.88
N GLU A 200 39.48 3.10 -15.11
CA GLU A 200 38.23 2.43 -15.38
C GLU A 200 37.26 3.54 -15.77
N THR A 201 37.05 3.67 -17.07
CA THR A 201 35.81 4.24 -17.58
C THR A 201 34.76 3.14 -17.42
N GLU A 202 34.59 2.68 -16.17
CA GLU A 202 33.28 2.30 -15.69
C GLU A 202 32.43 3.55 -15.94
N VAL A 203 31.66 3.50 -17.02
CA VAL A 203 30.43 4.26 -17.10
C VAL A 203 29.53 3.67 -16.02
N LYS A 204 29.87 3.90 -14.74
CA LYS A 204 28.94 3.84 -13.62
C LYS A 204 27.85 4.80 -14.06
N LYS A 205 26.77 4.25 -14.64
CA LYS A 205 25.56 5.00 -14.97
C LYS A 205 25.30 5.84 -13.74
N LYS A 206 25.41 7.17 -13.90
CA LYS A 206 25.31 8.11 -12.79
C LYS A 206 24.06 7.75 -12.03
N ASP A 207 24.24 7.35 -10.77
CA ASP A 207 23.11 7.04 -9.92
C ASP A 207 22.28 8.32 -9.84
N TYR A 208 21.11 8.34 -10.46
CA TYR A 208 20.31 9.56 -10.65
C TYR A 208 19.89 10.18 -9.31
N LEU A 209 19.98 9.39 -8.24
CA LEU A 209 19.69 9.76 -6.87
C LEU A 209 20.84 9.28 -5.96
N PRO A 210 21.85 10.13 -5.69
CA PRO A 210 22.95 9.82 -4.77
C PRO A 210 22.47 9.44 -3.36
N GLU A 211 21.31 9.92 -2.95
CA GLU A 211 20.68 9.64 -1.65
C GLU A 211 19.82 8.37 -1.64
N ARG A 212 19.70 7.62 -2.75
CA ARG A 212 18.79 6.46 -2.87
C ARG A 212 18.98 5.47 -1.71
N ARG A 213 20.23 5.10 -1.43
CA ARG A 213 20.54 4.18 -0.32
C ARG A 213 20.01 4.68 1.03
N LYS A 214 20.11 5.99 1.30
CA LYS A 214 19.59 6.59 2.54
C LYS A 214 18.07 6.56 2.56
N TYR A 215 17.42 6.87 1.44
CA TYR A 215 15.98 6.81 1.31
C TYR A 215 15.44 5.39 1.52
N GLU A 216 15.99 4.40 0.84
CA GLU A 216 15.57 3.00 0.96
C GLU A 216 15.77 2.42 2.37
N MET A 217 16.88 2.77 3.03
CA MET A 217 17.09 2.44 4.45
C MET A 217 15.93 2.98 5.30
N LEU A 218 15.56 4.25 5.12
CA LEU A 218 14.44 4.85 5.86
C LEU A 218 13.10 4.16 5.56
N CYS A 219 12.84 3.78 4.31
CA CYS A 219 11.63 3.03 3.92
C CYS A 219 11.54 1.65 4.58
N ARG A 220 12.69 0.98 4.81
CA ARG A 220 12.76 -0.28 5.58
C ARG A 220 12.70 -0.07 7.10
N GLY A 221 12.63 1.18 7.57
CA GLY A 221 12.70 1.52 8.99
C GLY A 221 14.11 1.41 9.58
N GLU A 222 15.13 1.33 8.73
CA GLU A 222 16.55 1.40 9.09
C GLU A 222 16.96 2.87 9.26
N GLY A 223 17.92 3.14 10.15
CA GLY A 223 18.47 4.49 10.34
C GLY A 223 17.96 5.21 11.59
N LEU A 224 17.61 6.50 11.44
CA LEU A 224 17.31 7.38 12.57
C LEU A 224 16.02 6.95 13.28
N LYS A 225 16.17 6.30 14.43
CA LYS A 225 15.04 5.98 15.31
C LYS A 225 14.91 7.03 16.41
N MET A 226 13.67 7.32 16.78
CA MET A 226 13.39 8.24 17.87
C MET A 226 13.94 7.67 19.18
N THR A 227 14.61 8.49 19.99
CA THR A 227 14.99 8.04 21.33
C THR A 227 13.72 7.94 22.20
N PRO A 228 13.65 7.01 23.16
CA PRO A 228 12.47 6.88 24.02
C PRO A 228 12.10 8.19 24.74
N ARG A 229 13.09 9.03 25.06
CA ARG A 229 12.89 10.36 25.65
C ARG A 229 12.17 11.33 24.72
N ARG A 230 12.48 11.31 23.41
CA ARG A 230 11.84 12.17 22.41
C ARG A 230 10.45 11.62 22.04
N GLN A 231 10.32 10.30 21.92
CA GLN A 231 9.04 9.65 21.64
C GLN A 231 7.98 9.96 22.71
N LYS A 232 8.36 10.01 23.99
CA LYS A 232 7.47 10.44 25.09
C LYS A 232 6.94 11.88 24.97
N ARG A 233 7.54 12.72 24.13
CA ARG A 233 7.08 14.11 23.90
C ARG A 233 6.08 14.20 22.75
N LEU A 234 5.95 13.15 21.94
CA LEU A 234 4.93 13.07 20.90
C LEU A 234 3.57 12.94 21.58
N PHE A 235 2.59 13.70 21.09
CA PHE A 235 1.26 13.72 21.69
C PHE A 235 0.17 13.88 20.63
N CYS A 236 -0.96 13.21 20.89
CA CYS A 236 -2.17 13.36 20.10
C CYS A 236 -3.04 14.49 20.68
N ARG A 237 -3.67 15.26 19.82
CA ARG A 237 -4.52 16.39 20.21
C ARG A 237 -5.66 16.61 19.22
N TYR A 238 -6.72 17.24 19.70
CA TYR A 238 -7.76 17.81 18.86
C TYR A 238 -7.33 19.21 18.42
N TYR A 239 -7.23 19.42 17.11
CA TYR A 239 -6.78 20.67 16.52
C TYR A 239 -7.95 21.44 15.92
N ASP A 240 -8.11 22.68 16.37
CA ASP A 240 -9.21 23.57 15.99
C ASP A 240 -8.89 24.45 14.78
N GLY A 241 -7.79 24.17 14.06
CA GLY A 241 -7.41 24.95 12.88
C GLY A 241 -7.03 26.40 13.18
N ASN A 242 -6.49 26.70 14.37
CA ASN A 242 -6.30 28.06 14.87
C ASN A 242 -7.64 28.82 14.96
N ARG A 243 -8.64 28.21 15.61
CA ARG A 243 -10.01 28.73 15.74
C ARG A 243 -10.74 28.86 14.40
N ASN A 244 -10.50 27.95 13.47
CA ASN A 244 -11.32 27.85 12.28
C ASN A 244 -12.74 27.42 12.69
N PRO A 245 -13.80 28.18 12.33
CA PRO A 245 -15.17 27.89 12.75
C PRO A 245 -15.62 26.43 12.52
N ARG A 246 -15.16 25.80 11.43
CA ARG A 246 -15.48 24.40 11.12
C ARG A 246 -14.83 23.42 12.10
N TYR A 247 -13.57 23.67 12.46
CA TYR A 247 -12.80 22.79 13.35
C TYR A 247 -12.97 23.11 14.83
N ILE A 248 -13.65 24.20 15.19
CA ILE A 248 -14.12 24.42 16.56
C ILE A 248 -15.24 23.44 16.91
N LEU A 249 -16.17 23.22 15.98
CA LEU A 249 -17.32 22.32 16.18
C LEU A 249 -16.95 20.85 15.95
N GLY A 250 -16.06 20.57 15.00
CA GLY A 250 -15.49 19.25 14.75
C GLY A 250 -13.97 19.30 14.65
N PRO A 251 -13.25 19.26 15.79
CA PRO A 251 -11.79 19.33 15.79
C PRO A 251 -11.15 18.17 15.06
N VAL A 252 -10.07 18.45 14.32
CA VAL A 252 -9.33 17.42 13.60
C VAL A 252 -8.45 16.65 14.58
N LYS A 253 -8.45 15.32 14.47
CA LYS A 253 -7.51 14.47 15.20
C LYS A 253 -6.11 14.68 14.64
N GLN A 254 -5.18 15.12 15.48
CA GLN A 254 -3.82 15.44 15.10
C GLN A 254 -2.84 14.62 15.94
N GLU A 255 -1.90 13.94 15.29
CA GLU A 255 -0.87 13.10 15.92
C GLU A 255 0.53 13.62 15.52
N ASP A 256 1.43 13.75 16.50
CA ASP A 256 2.83 14.07 16.24
C ASP A 256 3.60 12.79 15.91
N GLU A 257 4.07 12.66 14.66
CA GLU A 257 4.87 11.52 14.19
C GLU A 257 6.38 11.74 14.45
N TRP A 258 6.82 13.01 14.42
CA TRP A 258 8.21 13.36 14.63
C TRP A 258 8.34 14.76 15.24
N ASP A 259 9.33 14.96 16.13
CA ASP A 259 9.52 16.22 16.85
C ASP A 259 10.41 17.23 16.09
N LYS A 260 11.44 16.79 15.34
CA LYS A 260 12.33 17.67 14.55
C LYS A 260 12.90 17.01 13.28
N PRO A 261 12.53 17.46 12.06
CA PRO A 261 11.50 18.48 11.79
C PRO A 261 10.13 18.01 12.29
N ARG A 262 9.25 18.93 12.71
CA ARG A 262 7.95 18.53 13.25
C ARG A 262 7.10 17.93 12.13
N ILE A 263 6.84 16.63 12.22
CA ILE A 263 5.97 15.89 11.29
C ILE A 263 4.70 15.54 12.04
N VAL A 264 3.57 15.85 11.42
CA VAL A 264 2.25 15.69 12.02
C VAL A 264 1.37 14.93 11.04
N ARG A 265 0.67 13.92 11.55
CA ARG A 265 -0.39 13.21 10.85
C ARG A 265 -1.75 13.73 11.29
N PHE A 266 -2.62 14.01 10.32
CA PHE A 266 -4.03 14.27 10.59
C PHE A 266 -4.82 12.99 10.32
N LEU A 267 -5.67 12.61 11.26
CA LEU A 267 -6.50 11.41 11.17
C LEU A 267 -7.93 11.83 10.80
N ASP A 268 -8.55 11.06 9.91
CA ASP A 268 -9.95 11.21 9.49
C ASP A 268 -10.32 12.62 9.00
N ILE A 269 -9.37 13.36 8.41
CA ILE A 269 -9.60 14.73 7.94
C ILE A 269 -10.40 14.76 6.62
N ILE A 270 -10.35 13.68 5.84
CA ILE A 270 -11.06 13.52 4.57
C ILE A 270 -12.02 12.33 4.74
N SER A 271 -13.28 12.51 4.36
CA SER A 271 -14.29 11.45 4.36
C SER A 271 -14.09 10.47 3.21
N ASP A 272 -14.64 9.25 3.33
CA ASP A 272 -14.53 8.23 2.27
C ASP A 272 -15.11 8.71 0.93
N GLU A 273 -16.19 9.50 0.93
CA GLU A 273 -16.79 10.08 -0.27
C GLU A 273 -15.87 11.10 -0.95
N GLU A 274 -15.21 11.95 -0.15
CA GLU A 274 -14.20 12.90 -0.65
C GLU A 274 -12.96 12.15 -1.16
N ILE A 275 -12.56 11.06 -0.51
CA ILE A 275 -11.47 10.19 -0.98
C ILE A 275 -11.83 9.59 -2.34
N GLU A 276 -13.04 9.08 -2.53
CA GLU A 276 -13.49 8.55 -3.83
C GLU A 276 -13.54 9.63 -4.90
N THR A 277 -14.01 10.83 -4.56
CA THR A 277 -13.99 11.97 -5.48
C THR A 277 -12.56 12.32 -5.90
N VAL A 278 -11.61 12.36 -4.96
CA VAL A 278 -10.19 12.60 -5.24
C VAL A 278 -9.61 11.50 -6.13
N LYS A 279 -9.94 10.22 -5.87
CA LYS A 279 -9.56 9.09 -6.73
C LYS A 279 -10.11 9.27 -8.14
N GLU A 280 -11.39 9.63 -8.29
CA GLU A 280 -12.01 9.87 -9.60
C GLU A 280 -11.36 10.99 -10.39
N LEU A 281 -11.05 12.11 -9.74
CA LEU A 281 -10.32 13.22 -10.36
C LEU A 281 -8.87 12.83 -10.74
N ALA A 282 -8.27 11.89 -10.02
CA ALA A 282 -6.93 11.39 -10.30
C ALA A 282 -6.88 10.34 -11.44
N LYS A 283 -7.91 9.50 -11.60
CA LYS A 283 -8.01 8.47 -12.66
C LYS A 283 -7.57 8.95 -14.05
N PRO A 284 -8.06 10.09 -14.61
CA PRO A 284 -7.65 10.53 -15.95
C PRO A 284 -6.16 10.91 -16.04
N ARG A 285 -5.53 11.34 -14.93
CA ARG A 285 -4.09 11.66 -14.88
C ARG A 285 -3.20 10.42 -14.73
N VAL A 286 -3.71 9.38 -14.06
CA VAL A 286 -3.02 8.09 -13.94
C VAL A 286 -3.10 7.33 -15.27
N ASN A 287 -4.23 7.41 -15.98
CA ASN A 287 -4.36 6.83 -17.31
C ASN A 287 -3.52 7.57 -18.37
N ALA A 288 -3.26 8.88 -18.19
CA ALA A 288 -2.38 9.62 -19.10
C ALA A 288 -0.91 9.14 -19.08
N LEU A 289 -0.44 8.54 -17.98
CA LEU A 289 0.85 7.83 -17.94
C LEU A 289 0.81 6.53 -18.77
N HIS A 290 -0.36 5.88 -18.89
CA HIS A 290 -0.56 4.71 -19.75
C HIS A 290 -0.72 5.09 -21.24
N PHE A 291 -1.13 6.33 -21.55
CA PHE A 291 -1.34 6.82 -22.92
C PHE A 291 -0.16 7.54 -23.56
N LEU A 292 0.92 7.83 -22.81
CA LEU A 292 2.16 8.38 -23.37
C LEU A 292 3.15 7.30 -23.86
N ALA A 293 2.73 6.03 -23.87
CA ALA A 293 3.50 4.90 -24.36
C ALA A 293 2.92 4.26 -25.65
N PHE A 294 2.51 5.09 -26.61
CA PHE A 294 2.25 4.69 -28.00
C PHE A 294 2.99 5.59 -28.98
#